data_AF-A0A0N4XN08-F1
#
_entry.id   AF-A0A0N4XN08-F1
#
_cell.length_a   1.000
_cell.length_b   1.000
_cell.length_c   1.000
_cell.angle_alpha   90.00
_cell.angle_beta   90.00
_cell.angle_gamma   90.00
#
_symmetry.space_group_name_H-M   'P 1'
#
loop_
_entity.id
_entity.type
_entity.pdbx_description
1 polymer ?
#
loop_
_entity_poly.entity_id
_entity_poly.type
_entity_poly.pdbx_seq_one_letter_code
_entity_poly.pdbx_strand_id
1 'polypeptide(L)'
;MYHYKFINFFQVLVEAKDDGSLLRSGYREQVWDLVEEISTKIKVKDSSGRQLTYMEMCEPYCGKNDAFITLLKLYNQNYSRIDVSALK
;
A
#
# COMPACT_ATOMS: atom_id res chain seq x y z
N MET A 1 21.35 17.01 -21.26
CA MET A 1 21.88 16.79 -19.90
C MET A 1 20.80 16.05 -19.11
N TYR A 2 20.89 14.71 -19.05
CA TYR A 2 19.91 13.89 -18.35
C TYR A 2 20.16 14.01 -16.85
N HIS A 3 19.30 14.73 -16.14
CA HIS A 3 19.26 14.70 -14.68
C HIS A 3 18.75 13.31 -14.26
N TYR A 4 19.67 12.40 -13.92
CA TYR A 4 19.31 11.17 -13.23
C TYR A 4 18.83 11.53 -11.83
N LYS A 5 17.51 11.69 -11.67
CA LYS A 5 16.86 11.77 -10.36
C LYS A 5 16.98 10.37 -9.76
N PHE A 6 17.86 10.20 -8.77
CA PHE A 6 17.92 8.95 -8.02
C PHE A 6 16.57 8.77 -7.32
N ILE A 7 15.76 7.84 -7.82
CA ILE A 7 14.48 7.50 -7.19
C ILE A 7 14.80 6.56 -6.04
N ASN A 8 14.54 7.01 -4.81
CA ASN A 8 14.62 6.13 -3.65
C ASN A 8 13.42 5.17 -3.70
N PHE A 9 13.68 3.91 -4.00
CA PHE A 9 12.67 2.86 -4.04
C PHE A 9 12.65 2.13 -2.70
N PHE A 10 11.50 2.16 -2.03
CA PHE A 10 11.29 1.45 -0.77
C PHE A 10 10.34 0.27 -1.01
N GLN A 11 10.80 -0.94 -0.69
CA GLN A 11 10.02 -2.17 -0.79
C GLN A 11 9.98 -2.84 0.58
N VAL A 12 8.79 -3.28 0.96
CA VAL A 12 8.56 -4.07 2.16
C VAL A 12 8.09 -5.45 1.71
N LEU A 13 8.78 -6.50 2.17
CA LEU A 13 8.36 -7.88 2.02
C LEU A 13 7.79 -8.35 3.36
N VAL A 14 6.62 -8.99 3.32
CA VAL A 14 5.94 -9.49 4.50
C VAL A 14 5.69 -10.98 4.31
N GLU A 15 5.96 -11.76 5.35
CA GLU A 15 5.79 -13.21 5.37
C GLU A 15 4.99 -13.60 6.62
N ALA A 16 4.18 -14.65 6.51
CA ALA A 16 3.48 -15.19 7.67
C ALA A 16 4.45 -15.99 8.53
N LYS A 17 4.37 -15.84 9.86
CA LYS A 17 5.26 -16.54 10.80
C LYS A 17 5.17 -18.08 10.70
N ASP A 18 4.03 -18.58 10.25
CA ASP A 18 3.73 -20.01 10.10
C ASP A 18 3.88 -20.50 8.65
N ASP A 19 4.60 -19.74 7.80
CA ASP A 19 4.82 -20.00 6.37
C ASP A 19 3.53 -20.15 5.54
N GLY A 20 2.38 -19.80 6.13
CA GLY A 20 1.08 -19.91 5.50
C GLY A 20 0.70 -18.67 4.70
N SER A 21 -0.50 -18.70 4.11
CA SER A 21 -1.01 -17.54 3.36
C SER A 21 -1.31 -16.35 4.28
N LEU A 22 -0.88 -15.16 3.86
CA LEU A 22 -1.25 -13.87 4.46
C LEU A 22 -2.73 -13.49 4.24
N LEU A 23 -3.45 -14.21 3.36
CA LEU A 23 -4.86 -13.91 3.08
C LEU A 23 -5.83 -14.46 4.15
N ARG A 24 -5.34 -15.26 5.10
CA ARG A 24 -6.14 -15.77 6.23
C ARG A 24 -6.48 -14.64 7.21
N SER A 25 -7.58 -14.80 7.94
CA SER A 25 -7.97 -13.84 9.00
C SER A 25 -6.86 -13.70 10.05
N GLY A 26 -6.78 -12.54 10.71
CA GLY A 26 -5.68 -12.16 11.60
C GLY A 26 -4.44 -11.67 10.84
N TYR A 27 -3.86 -12.48 9.96
CA TYR A 27 -2.70 -12.06 9.14
C TYR A 27 -3.10 -10.99 8.13
N ARG A 28 -4.22 -11.19 7.44
CA ARG A 28 -4.75 -10.24 6.45
C ARG A 28 -5.08 -8.88 7.07
N GLU A 29 -5.61 -8.89 8.29
CA GLU A 29 -5.92 -7.69 9.07
C GLU A 29 -4.63 -6.93 9.41
N GLN A 30 -3.59 -7.62 9.89
CA GLN A 30 -2.28 -7.01 10.13
C GLN A 30 -1.65 -6.41 8.87
N VAL A 31 -1.76 -7.10 7.73
CA VAL A 31 -1.27 -6.59 6.45
C VAL A 31 -2.06 -5.36 6.01
N TRP A 32 -3.38 -5.36 6.22
CA TRP A 32 -4.23 -4.20 5.94
C TRP A 32 -3.85 -2.99 6.80
N ASP A 33 -3.67 -3.20 8.10
CA ASP A 33 -3.29 -2.14 9.05
C ASP A 33 -1.92 -1.55 8.69
N LEU A 34 -0.96 -2.39 8.30
CA LEU A 34 0.36 -1.94 7.82
C LEU A 34 0.24 -1.05 6.57
N VAL A 35 -0.55 -1.48 5.58
CA VAL A 35 -0.78 -0.70 4.35
C VAL A 35 -1.46 0.63 4.67
N GLU A 36 -2.45 0.63 5.57
CA GLU A 36 -3.14 1.85 6.02
C GLU A 36 -2.16 2.79 6.74
N GLU A 37 -1.34 2.28 7.65
CA GLU A 37 -0.37 3.07 8.39
C GLU A 37 0.65 3.74 7.47
N ILE A 38 1.22 2.98 6.52
CA ILE A 38 2.19 3.51 5.55
C ILE A 38 1.58 4.62 4.69
N SER A 39 0.35 4.41 4.23
CA SER A 39 -0.30 5.34 3.30
C SER A 39 -0.93 6.56 3.97
N THR A 40 -1.25 6.51 5.27
CA THR A 40 -2.04 7.57 5.94
C THR A 40 -1.42 8.16 7.19
N LYS A 41 -0.61 7.41 7.95
CA LYS A 41 -0.13 7.82 9.29
C LYS A 41 1.33 8.27 9.30
N ILE A 42 2.16 7.75 8.39
CA ILE A 42 3.59 8.12 8.31
C ILE A 42 3.72 9.62 7.96
N LYS A 43 4.52 10.34 8.75
CA LYS A 43 4.84 11.76 8.56
C LYS A 43 6.33 11.91 8.26
N VAL A 44 6.67 12.32 7.04
CA VAL A 44 8.05 12.57 6.61
C VAL A 44 8.20 14.04 6.29
N LYS A 45 9.32 14.65 6.69
CA LYS A 45 9.68 16.00 6.30
C LYS A 45 10.82 15.98 5.30
N ASP A 46 10.78 16.85 4.30
CA ASP A 46 11.93 17.11 3.43
C ASP A 46 13.01 17.95 4.14
N SER A 47 14.12 18.21 3.44
CA SER A 47 15.24 19.00 3.97
C SER A 47 14.88 20.46 4.31
N SER A 48 13.77 20.97 3.77
CA SER A 48 13.24 22.31 4.09
C SER A 48 12.30 22.30 5.31
N GLY A 49 12.01 21.12 5.85
CA GLY A 49 11.09 20.94 6.98
C GLY A 49 9.62 20.83 6.57
N ARG A 50 9.32 20.81 5.27
CA ARG A 50 7.96 20.66 4.73
C ARG A 50 7.52 19.21 4.86
N GLN A 51 6.30 19.00 5.36
CA GLN A 51 5.68 17.67 5.45
C GLN A 51 5.36 17.16 4.05
N LEU A 52 5.74 15.91 3.77
CA LEU A 52 5.44 15.19 2.53
C LEU A 52 4.24 14.27 2.76
N THR A 53 3.31 14.29 1.82
CA THR A 53 2.23 13.30 1.75
C THR A 53 2.75 11.99 1.14
N TYR A 54 2.04 10.89 1.39
CA TYR A 54 2.32 9.61 0.74
C TYR A 54 2.35 9.74 -0.79
N MET A 55 1.38 10.46 -1.39
CA MET A 55 1.31 10.67 -2.83
C MET A 55 2.55 11.36 -3.39
N GLU A 56 3.06 12.39 -2.71
CA GLU A 56 4.29 13.07 -3.14
C GLU A 56 5.53 12.19 -3.04
N MET A 57 5.54 11.25 -2.09
CA MET A 57 6.67 10.33 -1.88
C MET A 57 6.62 9.12 -2.81
N CYS A 58 5.43 8.63 -3.19
CA CYS A 58 5.30 7.41 -3.97
C CYS A 58 5.42 7.60 -5.49
N GLU A 59 5.25 8.81 -6.01
CA GLU A 59 5.36 9.08 -7.45
C GLU A 59 6.76 8.70 -7.99
N PRO A 60 6.86 8.00 -9.14
CA PRO A 60 5.79 7.66 -10.09
C PRO A 60 5.14 6.27 -9.89
N TYR A 61 5.33 5.66 -8.72
CA TYR A 61 5.03 4.26 -8.47
C TYR A 61 3.83 4.02 -7.55
N CYS A 62 3.04 5.06 -7.26
CA CYS A 62 1.88 4.96 -6.38
C CYS A 62 0.94 3.80 -6.75
N GLY A 63 0.72 3.59 -8.06
CA GLY A 63 -0.16 2.53 -8.56
C GLY A 63 0.41 1.11 -8.55
N LYS A 64 1.68 0.90 -8.17
CA LYS A 64 2.28 -0.46 -8.15
C LYS A 64 1.55 -1.42 -7.21
N ASN A 65 0.94 -0.90 -6.15
CA ASN A 65 0.27 -1.70 -5.12
C ASN A 65 -1.25 -1.74 -5.29
N ASP A 66 -1.84 -1.10 -6.31
CA ASP A 66 -3.30 -0.94 -6.44
C ASP A 66 -4.04 -2.28 -6.50
N ALA A 67 -3.53 -3.24 -7.27
CA ALA A 67 -4.14 -4.56 -7.39
C ALA A 67 -4.15 -5.29 -6.03
N PHE A 68 -3.05 -5.20 -5.28
CA PHE A 68 -2.94 -5.81 -3.96
C PHE A 68 -3.85 -5.15 -2.93
N ILE A 69 -3.87 -3.81 -2.89
CA ILE A 69 -4.75 -3.04 -1.99
C ILE A 69 -6.22 -3.34 -2.30
N THR A 70 -6.57 -3.42 -3.59
CA THR A 70 -7.92 -3.79 -4.04
C THR A 70 -8.29 -5.19 -3.57
N LEU A 71 -7.39 -6.17 -3.72
CA LEU A 71 -7.59 -7.52 -3.21
C LEU A 71 -7.86 -7.52 -1.69
N LEU A 72 -7.08 -6.79 -0.91
CA LEU A 72 -7.28 -6.72 0.54
C LEU A 72 -8.65 -6.11 0.91
N LYS A 73 -9.07 -5.04 0.22
CA LYS A 73 -10.42 -4.47 0.38
C LYS A 73 -11.50 -5.51 0.10
N LEU A 74 -11.36 -6.24 -1.01
CA LEU A 74 -12.29 -7.31 -1.39
C LEU A 74 -12.37 -8.45 -0.37
N TYR A 75 -11.27 -8.79 0.31
CA TYR A 75 -11.32 -9.83 1.34
C TYR A 75 -11.84 -9.30 2.69
N ASN A 76 -11.66 -8.00 2.98
CA ASN A 76 -12.05 -7.41 4.25
C ASN A 76 -13.53 -6.98 4.32
N GLN A 77 -14.17 -6.63 3.20
CA GLN A 77 -15.57 -6.19 3.22
C GLN A 77 -16.60 -7.33 3.07
N ASN A 78 -16.20 -8.59 3.29
CA ASN A 78 -17.06 -9.78 3.34
C ASN A 78 -18.05 -9.87 2.14
N TYR A 79 -17.49 -9.94 0.93
CA TYR A 79 -18.26 -9.82 -0.30
C TYR A 79 -19.03 -11.10 -0.65
N SER A 80 -20.28 -11.16 -0.20
CA SER A 80 -21.29 -12.00 -0.87
C SER A 80 -21.82 -11.35 -2.15
N ARG A 81 -21.40 -10.12 -2.49
CA ARG A 81 -21.97 -9.30 -3.59
C ARG A 81 -20.96 -8.29 -4.12
N ILE A 82 -20.11 -8.69 -5.06
CA ILE A 82 -19.38 -7.72 -5.90
C ILE A 82 -20.33 -7.35 -7.05
N ASP A 83 -20.80 -6.10 -7.05
CA ASP A 83 -21.41 -5.53 -8.25
C ASP A 83 -20.29 -4.99 -9.15
N VAL A 84 -20.11 -5.64 -10.29
CA VAL A 84 -19.08 -5.33 -11.29
C VAL A 84 -19.38 -4.02 -12.03
N SER A 85 -20.53 -3.38 -11.77
CA SER A 85 -20.91 -2.08 -12.33
C SER A 85 -20.04 -0.91 -11.86
N ALA A 86 -19.33 -1.04 -10.74
CA ALA A 86 -18.48 0.02 -10.15
C ALA A 86 -17.05 0.09 -10.71
N LEU A 87 -16.70 -0.77 -11.68
CA LEU A 87 -15.37 -0.81 -12.33
C LEU A 87 -15.36 -0.17 -13.74
N LYS A 88 -16.25 0.80 -13.99
CA LYS A 88 -16.20 1.63 -15.20
C LYS A 88 -15.64 3.02 -14.92
#